data_AF-A0A969EUG8-F1
#
_entry.id   AF-A0A969EUG8-F1
#
_cell.length_a   1.000
_cell.length_b   1.000
_cell.length_c   1.000
_cell.angle_alpha   90.00
_cell.angle_beta   90.00
_cell.angle_gamma   90.00
#
_symmetry.space_group_name_H-M   'P 1'
#
loop_
_entity.id
_entity.type
_entity.pdbx_description
1 polymer ?
#
loop_
_entity_poly.entity_id
_entity_poly.type
_entity_poly.pdbx_seq_one_letter_code
_entity_poly.pdbx_strand_id
1 'polypeptide(L)'
;MTDPNPFQPIFAAIIQPLLWVFPALFTLAGLKLLFSAWFKGMAGERAVARVLDRLGQDALQDVIILDGQGGLTQLDHVVLIPVGLLVVETKNYQGQHLRSTEG
;
A
#
# COMPACT_ATOMS: atom_id res chain seq x y z
N MET A 1 -41.53 13.60 -45.83
CA MET A 1 -40.83 12.30 -45.81
C MET A 1 -39.37 12.58 -46.06
N THR A 2 -38.54 12.53 -45.03
CA THR A 2 -37.07 12.57 -45.19
C THR A 2 -36.59 11.14 -45.20
N ASP A 3 -36.03 10.69 -46.31
CA ASP A 3 -35.45 9.36 -46.39
C ASP A 3 -34.27 9.27 -45.41
N PRO A 4 -34.14 8.17 -44.64
CA PRO A 4 -33.07 8.02 -43.69
C PRO A 4 -31.72 8.03 -44.42
N ASN A 5 -30.79 8.84 -43.93
CA ASN A 5 -29.47 8.98 -44.53
C ASN A 5 -28.76 7.60 -44.53
N PRO A 6 -28.39 7.05 -45.71
CA PRO A 6 -27.87 5.70 -45.85
C PRO A 6 -26.49 5.50 -45.20
N PHE A 7 -25.79 6.59 -44.84
CA PHE A 7 -24.49 6.55 -44.18
C PHE A 7 -24.58 6.49 -42.65
N GLN A 8 -25.75 6.75 -42.04
CA GLN A 8 -25.97 6.67 -40.60
C GLN A 8 -25.61 5.29 -39.98
N PRO A 9 -26.05 4.15 -40.54
CA PRO A 9 -25.72 2.85 -39.95
C PRO A 9 -24.22 2.52 -40.04
N ILE A 10 -23.54 2.95 -41.12
CA ILE A 10 -22.09 2.75 -41.29
C ILE A 10 -21.33 3.61 -40.26
N PHE A 11 -21.74 4.86 -40.09
CA PHE A 11 -21.15 5.78 -39.13
C PHE A 11 -21.33 5.27 -37.69
N ALA A 12 -22.53 4.82 -37.32
CA ALA A 12 -22.80 4.25 -36.01
C ALA A 12 -21.97 2.99 -35.75
N ALA A 13 -21.89 2.08 -36.73
CA ALA A 13 -21.13 0.83 -36.59
C ALA A 13 -19.62 1.04 -36.34
N ILE A 14 -19.05 2.16 -36.82
CA ILE A 14 -17.60 2.43 -36.72
C ILE A 14 -17.29 3.39 -35.56
N ILE A 15 -18.05 4.48 -35.41
CA ILE A 15 -17.76 5.56 -34.46
C ILE A 15 -18.24 5.22 -33.05
N GLN A 16 -19.40 4.57 -32.92
CA GLN A 16 -19.98 4.23 -31.62
C GLN A 16 -19.09 3.29 -30.77
N PRO A 17 -18.48 2.21 -31.30
CA PRO A 17 -17.54 1.41 -30.52
C PRO A 17 -16.25 2.16 -30.18
N LEU A 18 -15.79 3.06 -31.06
CA LEU A 18 -14.58 3.84 -30.83
C LEU A 18 -14.70 4.79 -29.64
N LEU A 19 -15.90 5.32 -29.38
CA LEU A 19 -16.18 6.14 -28.19
C LEU A 19 -16.01 5.38 -26.87
N TRP A 20 -16.20 4.06 -26.86
CA TRP A 20 -16.01 3.23 -25.66
C TRP A 20 -14.55 2.85 -25.39
N VAL A 21 -13.65 3.04 -26.36
CA VAL A 21 -12.23 2.74 -26.21
C VAL A 21 -11.57 3.62 -25.15
N PHE A 22 -11.87 4.93 -25.14
CA PHE A 22 -11.27 5.86 -24.17
C PHE A 22 -11.71 5.57 -22.73
N PRO A 23 -13.01 5.41 -22.41
CA PRO A 23 -13.44 4.95 -21.09
C PRO A 23 -12.82 3.62 -20.69
N ALA A 24 -12.80 2.62 -21.59
CA ALA A 24 -12.21 1.31 -21.29
C ALA A 24 -10.71 1.39 -21.00
N LEU A 25 -9.97 2.24 -21.71
CA LEU A 25 -8.55 2.46 -21.45
C LEU A 25 -8.34 3.16 -20.10
N PHE A 26 -9.18 4.15 -19.77
CA PHE A 26 -9.11 4.88 -18.51
C PHE A 26 -9.46 3.99 -17.31
N THR A 27 -10.47 3.13 -17.44
CA THR A 27 -10.83 2.15 -16.39
C THR A 27 -9.73 1.12 -16.20
N LEU A 28 -9.14 0.57 -17.26
CA LEU A 28 -8.02 -0.37 -17.16
C LEU A 28 -6.77 0.29 -16.54
N ALA A 29 -6.47 1.53 -16.91
CA ALA A 29 -5.36 2.30 -16.32
C ALA A 29 -5.60 2.58 -14.83
N GLY A 30 -6.81 3.02 -14.45
CA GLY A 30 -7.20 3.24 -13.07
C GLY A 30 -7.15 1.95 -12.25
N LEU A 31 -7.65 0.84 -12.79
CA LEU A 31 -7.58 -0.47 -12.17
C LEU A 31 -6.12 -0.89 -11.94
N LYS A 32 -5.25 -0.75 -12.94
CA LYS A 32 -3.82 -1.04 -12.81
C LYS A 32 -3.17 -0.22 -11.69
N LEU A 33 -3.52 1.06 -11.55
CA LEU A 33 -2.99 1.92 -10.49
C LEU A 33 -3.48 1.48 -9.09
N LEU A 34 -4.77 1.18 -8.95
CA LEU A 34 -5.36 0.73 -7.68
C LEU A 34 -4.78 -0.62 -7.24
N PHE A 35 -4.71 -1.60 -8.16
CA PHE A 35 -4.17 -2.93 -7.87
C PHE A 35 -2.65 -2.93 -7.69
N SER A 36 -1.92 -1.99 -8.30
CA SER A 36 -0.48 -1.86 -8.08
C SER A 36 -0.14 -1.50 -6.63
N ALA A 37 -0.95 -0.69 -5.94
CA ALA A 37 -0.72 -0.37 -4.54
C ALA A 37 -0.93 -1.61 -3.65
N TRP A 38 -2.01 -2.36 -3.90
CA TRP A 38 -2.31 -3.60 -3.19
C TRP A 38 -1.22 -4.67 -3.36
N PHE A 39 -0.74 -4.90 -4.59
CA PHE A 39 0.33 -5.86 -4.85
C PHE A 39 1.67 -5.45 -4.20
N LYS A 40 1.98 -4.15 -4.19
CA LYS A 40 3.16 -3.62 -3.51
C LYS A 40 3.07 -3.81 -1.99
N GLY A 41 1.89 -3.62 -1.40
CA GLY A 41 1.64 -3.90 0.02
C GLY A 41 1.94 -5.35 0.39
N MET A 42 1.34 -6.30 -0.33
CA MET A 42 1.59 -7.74 -0.11
C MET A 42 3.05 -8.15 -0.33
N ALA A 43 3.74 -7.52 -1.29
CA ALA A 43 5.16 -7.79 -1.53
C ALA A 43 6.04 -7.31 -0.36
N GLY A 44 5.70 -6.16 0.24
CA GLY A 44 6.34 -5.64 1.45
C GLY A 44 6.15 -6.55 2.66
N GLU A 45 4.90 -6.97 2.92
CA GLU A 45 4.56 -7.90 4.01
C GLU A 45 5.34 -9.22 3.89
N ARG A 46 5.39 -9.79 2.68
CA ARG A 46 6.16 -11.02 2.41
C ARG A 46 7.66 -10.84 2.50
N ALA A 47 8.19 -9.63 2.32
CA ALA A 47 9.61 -9.35 2.50
C ALA A 47 9.95 -9.30 3.99
N VAL A 48 9.14 -8.59 4.78
CA VAL A 48 9.27 -8.52 6.25
C VAL A 48 9.15 -9.90 6.87
N ALA A 49 8.11 -10.67 6.52
CA ALA A 49 7.92 -12.04 7.00
C ALA A 49 9.13 -12.94 6.71
N ARG A 50 9.73 -12.86 5.50
CA ARG A 50 10.94 -13.63 5.15
C ARG A 50 12.18 -13.20 5.91
N VAL A 51 12.32 -11.92 6.25
CA VAL A 51 13.46 -11.44 7.04
C VAL A 51 13.33 -11.93 8.48
N LEU A 52 12.11 -11.89 9.05
CA LEU A 52 11.82 -12.39 10.39
C LEU A 52 12.01 -13.90 10.50
N ASP A 53 11.54 -14.65 9.51
CA ASP A 53 11.71 -16.12 9.45
C ASP A 53 13.20 -16.53 9.36
N ARG A 54 14.05 -15.69 8.74
CA ARG A 54 15.50 -15.90 8.66
C ARG A 54 16.26 -15.52 9.91
N LEU A 55 15.68 -14.70 10.79
CA LEU A 55 16.37 -14.29 12.01
C LEU A 55 16.42 -15.43 13.03
N GLY A 56 15.56 -16.46 12.94
CA GLY A 56 15.68 -17.69 13.74
C GLY A 56 15.79 -17.46 15.25
N GLN A 57 15.38 -16.28 15.70
CA GLN A 57 15.43 -15.81 17.08
C GLN A 57 13.98 -15.69 17.55
N ASP A 58 13.73 -15.93 18.84
CA ASP A 58 12.45 -15.65 19.48
C ASP A 58 12.18 -14.13 19.41
N ALA A 59 11.61 -13.72 18.29
CA ALA A 59 11.25 -12.35 17.97
C ALA A 59 9.73 -12.25 18.03
N LEU A 60 9.24 -11.54 19.02
CA LEU A 60 7.82 -11.21 19.15
C LEU A 60 7.56 -9.90 18.43
N GLN A 61 6.48 -9.86 17.66
CA GLN A 61 6.02 -8.69 16.92
C GLN A 61 4.72 -8.18 17.54
N ASP A 62 4.49 -6.87 17.47
CA ASP A 62 3.26 -6.22 17.96
C ASP A 62 2.89 -6.60 19.41
N VAL A 63 3.86 -6.47 20.32
CA VAL A 63 3.67 -6.84 21.72
C VAL A 63 3.04 -5.66 22.46
N ILE A 64 1.82 -5.87 22.97
CA ILE A 64 1.14 -4.89 23.83
C ILE A 64 1.50 -5.19 25.29
N ILE A 65 2.06 -4.19 25.98
CA ILE A 65 2.37 -4.26 27.41
C ILE A 65 1.79 -3.07 28.16
N LEU A 66 1.67 -3.20 29.48
CA LEU A 66 1.29 -2.08 30.35
C LEU A 66 2.44 -1.05 30.39
N ASP A 67 2.11 0.23 30.26
CA ASP A 67 3.08 1.32 30.26
C ASP A 67 3.57 1.75 31.65
N GLY A 68 3.09 1.07 32.70
CA GLY A 68 3.39 1.38 34.10
C GLY A 68 2.64 2.59 34.67
N GLN A 69 1.81 3.26 33.88
CA GLN A 69 0.99 4.43 34.25
C GLN A 69 -0.52 4.19 34.10
N GLY A 70 -0.92 2.92 33.90
CA GLY A 70 -2.31 2.53 33.71
C GLY A 70 -2.78 2.57 32.26
N GLY A 71 -1.86 2.83 31.31
CA GLY A 71 -2.08 2.73 29.88
C GLY A 71 -1.45 1.49 29.26
N LEU A 72 -1.60 1.38 27.94
CA LEU A 72 -1.02 0.32 27.12
C LEU A 72 -0.01 0.94 26.17
N THR A 73 1.13 0.28 25.98
CA THR A 73 2.13 0.63 24.97
C THR A 73 2.37 -0.56 24.06
N GLN A 74 2.58 -0.27 22.78
CA GLN A 74 2.86 -1.26 21.75
C GLN A 74 4.35 -1.22 21.42
N LEU A 75 4.98 -2.39 21.43
CA LEU A 75 6.36 -2.59 21.00
C LEU A 75 6.34 -3.27 19.63
N ASP A 76 6.83 -2.60 18.60
CA ASP A 76 6.75 -3.09 17.22
C ASP A 76 7.48 -4.44 17.07
N HIS A 77 8.71 -4.53 17.57
CA HIS A 77 9.51 -5.76 17.50
C HIS A 77 10.34 -5.92 18.78
N VAL A 78 10.29 -7.11 19.38
CA VAL A 78 11.06 -7.50 20.55
C VAL A 78 11.86 -8.74 20.22
N VAL A 79 13.18 -8.67 20.30
CA VAL A 79 14.09 -9.78 20.00
C VAL A 79 14.82 -10.20 21.28
N LEU A 80 14.73 -11.47 21.64
CA LEU A 80 15.52 -12.03 22.72
C LEU A 80 16.96 -12.29 22.23
N ILE A 81 17.95 -11.69 22.89
CA ILE A 81 19.37 -11.89 22.64
C ILE A 81 20.04 -12.52 23.87
N PRO A 82 21.20 -13.21 23.75
CA PRO A 82 21.82 -13.91 24.88
C PRO A 82 22.11 -13.05 26.12
N VAL A 83 22.18 -11.73 25.95
CA VAL A 83 22.51 -10.75 26.98
C VAL A 83 21.33 -9.85 27.38
N GLY A 84 20.13 -10.08 26.85
CA GLY A 84 18.95 -9.26 27.18
C GLY A 84 17.85 -9.24 26.12
N LEU A 85 17.01 -8.20 26.18
CA LEU A 85 15.93 -7.95 25.22
C LEU A 85 16.30 -6.73 24.37
N LEU A 86 16.19 -6.87 23.05
CA LEU A 86 16.34 -5.78 22.10
C LEU A 86 14.95 -5.37 21.61
N VAL A 87 14.55 -4.14 21.86
CA VAL A 87 13.30 -3.57 21.33
C VAL A 87 13.63 -2.71 20.12
N VAL A 88 13.03 -3.03 18.98
CA VAL A 88 13.19 -2.29 17.72
C VAL A 88 11.87 -1.60 17.41
N GLU A 89 11.87 -0.28 17.56
CA GLU A 89 10.77 0.59 17.16
C GLU A 89 10.94 0.99 15.69
N THR A 90 9.92 0.77 14.86
CA THR A 90 10.01 1.06 13.42
C THR A 90 9.32 2.39 13.12
N LYS A 91 9.98 3.51 13.41
CA LYS A 91 9.51 4.82 12.92
C LYS A 91 9.91 5.05 11.47
N ASN A 92 8.94 5.00 10.57
CA ASN A 92 9.13 5.43 9.18
C ASN A 92 9.17 6.98 9.11
N TYR A 93 10.34 7.58 9.24
CA TYR A 93 10.51 9.03 9.09
C TYR A 93 10.43 9.43 7.62
N GLN A 94 9.26 9.89 7.16
CA GLN A 94 9.12 10.65 5.91
C GLN A 94 9.11 12.17 6.16
N GLY A 95 10.11 12.70 6.86
CA GLY A 95 10.20 14.14 7.12
C GLY A 95 11.58 14.61 7.54
N GLN A 96 12.11 15.62 6.83
CA GLN A 96 13.24 16.41 7.30
C GLN A 96 12.83 17.12 8.60
N HIS A 97 13.47 16.78 9.72
CA HIS A 97 13.34 17.59 10.93
C HIS A 97 14.15 18.87 10.74
N LEU A 98 13.48 19.96 10.39
CA LEU A 98 14.00 21.29 10.69
C LEU A 98 14.01 21.43 12.22
N ARG A 99 15.20 21.30 12.79
CA ARG A 99 15.49 21.61 14.18
C ARG A 99 15.19 23.11 14.37
N SER A 100 14.03 23.45 14.91
CA SER A 100 13.82 24.77 15.49
C SER A 100 14.50 24.79 16.85
N THR A 101 15.66 25.46 16.92
CA THR A 101 16.20 25.97 18.16
C THR A 101 15.53 27.29 18.47
N GLU A 102 14.59 27.28 19.40
CA GLU A 102 14.19 28.44 20.20
C GLU A 102 14.07 27.88 21.63
N GLY A 103 14.75 28.39 22.65
CA GLY A 103 15.21 29.75 22.90
C GLY A 103 14.72 30.09 24.28
#